data_AF-B9VAV1-F1
#
_entry.id   AF-B9VAV1-F1
#
_cell.length_a   1.000
_cell.length_b   1.000
_cell.length_c   1.000
_cell.angle_alpha   90.00
_cell.angle_beta   90.00
_cell.angle_gamma   90.00
#
_symmetry.space_group_name_H-M   'P 1'
#
loop_
_entity.id
_entity.type
_entity.pdbx_description
1 polymer ?
#
loop_
_entity_poly.entity_id
_entity_poly.type
_entity_poly.pdbx_seq_one_letter_code
_entity_poly.pdbx_strand_id
1 'polypeptide(L)'
;HPLIKIINSSVIDLPAPSNISAWWNFGSLLGLCLATQILTGLLLAMHYTADAATAFSSVMHICKDVNYGWLIRNIHANGASFFFICIYLHIGRGLYYGSYMNKETWNIGVVLLI
;
A
#
# COMPACT_ATOMS: atom_id res chain seq x y z
N HIS A 1 15.79 -25.23 0.60
CA HIS A 1 15.80 -24.39 -0.62
C HIS A 1 16.05 -22.93 -0.24
N PRO A 2 17.03 -22.23 -0.84
CA PRO A 2 17.40 -20.86 -0.45
C PRO A 2 16.24 -19.86 -0.44
N LEU A 3 15.37 -19.86 -1.46
CA LEU A 3 14.21 -18.98 -1.51
C LEU A 3 13.18 -19.27 -0.41
N ILE A 4 12.93 -20.55 -0.12
CA ILE A 4 11.97 -20.96 0.91
C ILE A 4 12.49 -20.56 2.30
N LYS A 5 13.81 -20.61 2.51
CA LYS A 5 14.43 -20.21 3.78
C LYS A 5 14.12 -18.74 4.13
N ILE A 6 14.19 -17.84 3.15
CA ILE A 6 13.88 -16.42 3.35
C ILE A 6 12.43 -16.27 3.81
N ILE A 7 11.48 -16.81 3.02
CA ILE A 7 10.04 -16.76 3.33
C ILE A 7 9.74 -17.34 4.70
N ASN A 8 10.32 -18.50 5.02
CA ASN A 8 10.11 -19.17 6.28
C ASN A 8 10.55 -18.29 7.46
N SER A 9 11.76 -17.73 7.39
CA SER A 9 12.31 -16.90 8.46
C SER A 9 11.61 -15.54 8.64
N SER A 10 10.93 -15.02 7.61
CA SER A 10 10.29 -13.70 7.66
C SER A 10 8.78 -13.74 7.83
N VAL A 11 8.11 -14.86 7.55
CA VAL A 11 6.64 -14.95 7.54
C VAL A 11 6.10 -16.14 8.34
N ILE A 12 6.74 -17.31 8.28
CA ILE A 12 6.18 -18.55 8.85
C ILE A 12 6.68 -18.75 10.28
N ASP A 13 8.00 -18.89 10.46
CA ASP A 13 8.64 -19.17 11.75
C ASP A 13 9.29 -17.91 12.35
N LEU A 14 8.77 -16.73 12.02
CA LEU A 14 9.23 -15.47 12.61
C LEU A 14 8.82 -15.42 14.10
N PRO A 15 9.76 -15.28 15.05
CA PRO A 15 9.40 -15.11 16.45
C PRO A 15 8.76 -13.73 16.67
N ALA A 16 7.46 -13.71 16.96
CA ALA A 16 6.70 -12.50 17.27
C ALA A 16 6.31 -12.45 18.76
N PRO A 17 6.31 -11.27 19.41
CA PRO A 17 5.79 -11.13 20.76
C PRO A 17 4.31 -11.52 20.83
N SER A 18 3.90 -12.25 21.87
CA SER A 18 2.54 -12.78 22.00
C SER A 18 1.48 -11.72 22.32
N ASN A 19 1.90 -10.52 22.72
CA ASN A 19 1.03 -9.44 23.19
C ASN A 19 0.97 -8.23 22.24
N ILE A 20 1.33 -8.38 20.96
CA ILE A 20 1.12 -7.32 19.97
C ILE A 20 -0.38 -7.07 19.77
N SER A 21 -0.79 -5.81 19.78
CA SER A 21 -2.19 -5.40 19.61
C SER A 21 -2.54 -5.21 18.13
N ALA A 22 -3.81 -4.91 17.84
CA ALA A 22 -4.30 -4.65 16.48
C ALA A 22 -3.51 -3.55 15.74
N TRP A 23 -2.86 -2.63 16.47
CA TRP A 23 -2.03 -1.58 15.89
C TRP A 23 -0.81 -2.12 15.10
N TRP A 24 -0.37 -3.36 15.35
CA TRP A 24 0.70 -4.00 14.58
C TRP A 24 0.28 -4.44 13.17
N ASN A 25 -1.02 -4.52 12.89
CA ASN A 25 -1.55 -4.91 11.58
C ASN A 25 -1.32 -3.85 10.50
N PHE A 26 -1.14 -2.58 10.86
CA PHE A 26 -0.97 -1.52 9.85
C PHE A 26 0.28 -1.68 8.98
N GLY A 27 1.29 -2.44 9.43
CA GLY A 27 2.45 -2.77 8.58
C GLY A 27 2.09 -3.68 7.40
N SER A 28 1.37 -4.78 7.65
CA SER A 28 0.93 -5.68 6.58
C SER A 28 -0.16 -5.06 5.71
N LEU A 29 -1.05 -4.25 6.30
CA LEU A 29 -2.05 -3.50 5.53
C LEU A 29 -1.41 -2.50 4.57
N LEU A 30 -0.32 -1.82 4.95
CA LEU A 30 0.43 -0.96 4.02
C LEU A 30 1.02 -1.76 2.85
N GLY A 31 1.55 -2.95 3.11
CA GLY A 31 2.00 -3.87 2.04
C GLY A 31 0.86 -4.28 1.09
N LEU A 32 -0.32 -4.59 1.64
CA LEU A 32 -1.52 -4.89 0.85
C LEU A 32 -1.99 -3.67 0.03
N CYS A 33 -1.98 -2.48 0.64
CA CYS A 33 -2.32 -1.23 -0.05
C CYS A 33 -1.38 -0.99 -1.23
N LEU A 34 -0.07 -1.14 -1.03
CA LEU A 34 0.92 -0.98 -2.09
C LEU A 34 0.69 -1.96 -3.24
N ALA A 35 0.52 -3.25 -2.95
CA ALA A 35 0.24 -4.27 -3.96
C ALA A 35 -1.05 -3.95 -4.75
N THR A 36 -2.10 -3.51 -4.05
CA THR A 36 -3.39 -3.12 -4.66
C THR A 36 -3.24 -1.89 -5.55
N GLN A 37 -2.51 -0.86 -5.11
CA GLN A 37 -2.28 0.36 -5.87
C GLN A 37 -1.43 0.08 -7.12
N ILE A 38 -0.39 -0.76 -7.03
CA ILE A 38 0.41 -1.15 -8.20
C ILE A 38 -0.47 -1.89 -9.21
N LEU A 39 -1.23 -2.90 -8.78
CA LEU A 39 -2.07 -3.69 -9.68
C LEU A 39 -3.13 -2.83 -10.37
N THR A 40 -3.89 -2.05 -9.59
CA THR A 40 -4.95 -1.19 -10.14
C THR A 40 -4.37 -0.05 -10.98
N GLY A 41 -3.24 0.52 -10.57
CA GLY A 41 -2.55 1.58 -11.32
C GLY A 41 -2.05 1.10 -12.68
N LEU A 42 -1.48 -0.11 -12.75
CA LEU A 42 -1.09 -0.73 -14.01
C LEU A 42 -2.29 -0.94 -14.94
N LEU A 43 -3.41 -1.45 -14.41
CA LEU A 43 -4.63 -1.65 -15.20
C LEU A 43 -5.20 -0.33 -15.73
N LEU A 44 -5.16 0.74 -14.93
CA LEU A 44 -5.58 2.07 -15.38
C LEU A 44 -4.62 2.65 -16.44
N ALA A 45 -3.31 2.47 -16.25
CA ALA A 45 -2.29 2.98 -17.15
C ALA A 45 -2.39 2.40 -18.57
N MET A 46 -2.87 1.16 -18.73
CA MET A 46 -3.12 0.55 -20.04
C MET A 46 -4.19 1.28 -20.88
N HIS A 47 -5.03 2.10 -20.25
CA HIS A 47 -6.15 2.81 -20.89
C HIS A 47 -6.05 4.35 -20.76
N TYR A 48 -5.09 4.86 -19.98
CA TYR A 48 -4.89 6.28 -19.76
C TYR A 48 -4.02 6.90 -20.86
N THR A 49 -4.33 8.14 -21.27
CA THR A 49 -3.50 8.92 -22.20
C THR A 49 -2.90 10.13 -21.49
N ALA A 50 -1.58 10.23 -21.47
CA ALA A 50 -0.83 11.29 -20.79
C ALA A 50 -0.65 12.56 -21.64
N ASP A 51 -1.72 13.01 -22.30
CA ASP A 51 -1.77 14.25 -23.07
C ASP A 51 -2.86 15.18 -22.50
N ALA A 52 -2.56 16.47 -22.32
CA ALA A 52 -3.45 17.41 -21.63
C ALA A 52 -4.82 17.57 -22.33
N ALA A 53 -4.90 17.39 -23.65
CA ALA A 53 -6.17 17.49 -24.39
C ALA A 53 -7.05 16.24 -24.21
N THR A 54 -6.46 15.09 -23.86
CA THR A 54 -7.15 13.78 -23.80
C THR A 54 -7.13 13.11 -22.42
N ALA A 55 -6.39 13.65 -21.45
CA ALA A 55 -6.26 13.05 -20.12
C ALA A 55 -7.63 12.84 -19.45
N PHE A 56 -8.48 13.87 -19.43
CA PHE A 56 -9.82 13.76 -18.84
C PHE A 56 -10.73 12.78 -19.61
N SER A 57 -10.74 12.86 -20.95
CA SER A 57 -11.59 11.98 -21.75
C SER A 57 -11.16 10.51 -21.66
N SER A 58 -9.86 10.22 -21.52
CA SER A 58 -9.37 8.86 -21.30
C SER A 58 -9.80 8.28 -19.93
N VAL A 59 -9.85 9.08 -18.87
CA VAL A 59 -10.41 8.65 -17.57
C VAL A 59 -11.92 8.40 -17.67
N MET A 60 -12.65 9.24 -18.42
CA MET A 60 -14.07 9.02 -18.68
C MET A 60 -14.31 7.73 -19.48
N HIS A 61 -13.47 7.45 -20.47
CA HIS A 61 -13.49 6.22 -21.25
C HIS A 61 -13.24 4.99 -20.36
N ILE A 62 -12.24 5.04 -19.47
CA ILE A 62 -12.00 3.98 -18.46
C ILE A 62 -13.27 3.70 -17.65
N CYS A 63 -13.92 4.73 -17.13
CA CYS A 63 -15.08 4.55 -16.27
C CYS A 63 -16.32 4.01 -17.01
N LYS A 64 -16.50 4.36 -18.29
CA LYS A 64 -17.74 4.08 -19.03
C LYS A 64 -17.66 2.89 -19.97
N ASP A 65 -16.51 2.68 -20.59
CA ASP A 65 -16.37 1.81 -21.74
C ASP A 65 -15.43 0.63 -21.50
N VAL A 66 -14.53 0.71 -20.51
CA VAL A 66 -13.66 -0.41 -20.12
C VAL A 66 -14.41 -1.33 -19.14
N ASN A 67 -14.36 -2.63 -19.40
CA ASN A 67 -14.96 -3.64 -18.52
C ASN A 67 -14.45 -3.51 -17.08
N TYR A 68 -15.37 -3.29 -16.14
CA TYR A 68 -15.06 -3.01 -14.72
C TYR A 68 -14.13 -1.80 -14.48
N GLY A 69 -13.89 -0.94 -15.47
CA GLY A 69 -12.98 0.18 -15.34
C GLY A 69 -13.43 1.19 -14.28
N TRP A 70 -14.75 1.39 -14.12
CA TRP A 70 -15.30 2.17 -12.99
C TRP A 70 -14.90 1.59 -11.64
N LEU A 71 -14.92 0.27 -11.47
CA LEU A 71 -14.60 -0.40 -10.21
C LEU A 71 -13.11 -0.27 -9.93
N ILE A 72 -12.26 -0.57 -10.92
CA ILE A 72 -10.80 -0.46 -10.80
C ILE A 72 -10.40 0.98 -10.45
N ARG A 73 -10.98 1.98 -11.14
CA ARG A 73 -10.73 3.40 -10.87
C ARG A 73 -11.15 3.78 -9.46
N ASN A 74 -12.30 3.30 -8.97
CA ASN A 74 -12.75 3.58 -7.61
C ASN A 74 -11.89 2.88 -6.55
N ILE A 75 -11.44 1.64 -6.78
CA ILE A 75 -10.49 0.96 -5.88
C ILE A 75 -9.17 1.73 -5.82
N HIS A 76 -8.62 2.16 -6.95
CA HIS A 76 -7.36 2.91 -6.98
C HIS A 76 -7.47 4.27 -6.27
N ALA A 77 -8.58 4.99 -6.50
CA ALA A 77 -8.81 6.30 -5.91
C ALA A 77 -9.04 6.22 -4.38
N ASN A 78 -9.93 5.34 -3.93
CA ASN A 78 -10.20 5.18 -2.49
C ASN A 78 -9.06 4.44 -1.77
N GLY A 79 -8.37 3.54 -2.48
CA GLY A 79 -7.20 2.82 -1.99
C GLY A 79 -6.05 3.76 -1.62
N ALA A 80 -5.86 4.86 -2.36
CA ALA A 80 -4.91 5.91 -2.00
C ALA A 80 -5.26 6.55 -0.63
N SER A 81 -6.53 6.92 -0.41
CA SER A 81 -6.96 7.45 0.90
C SER A 81 -6.78 6.42 2.02
N PHE A 82 -7.10 5.15 1.76
CA PHE A 82 -6.92 4.08 2.75
C PHE A 82 -5.43 3.82 3.06
N PHE A 83 -4.55 3.97 2.07
CA PHE A 83 -3.10 3.94 2.25
C PHE A 83 -2.67 4.99 3.28
N PHE A 84 -3.11 6.24 3.11
CA PHE A 84 -2.79 7.32 4.05
C PHE A 84 -3.41 7.12 5.44
N ILE A 85 -4.62 6.57 5.54
CA ILE A 85 -5.18 6.17 6.84
C ILE A 85 -4.26 5.15 7.52
N CYS A 86 -3.83 4.12 6.78
CA CYS A 86 -2.92 3.10 7.32
C CYS A 86 -1.56 3.68 7.73
N ILE A 87 -0.98 4.58 6.94
CA ILE A 87 0.35 5.13 7.26
C ILE A 87 0.30 6.02 8.50
N TYR A 88 -0.74 6.86 8.66
CA TYR A 88 -0.88 7.70 9.84
C TYR A 88 -1.11 6.87 11.12
N LEU A 89 -1.93 5.81 11.04
CA LEU A 89 -2.12 4.90 12.18
C LEU A 89 -0.85 4.09 12.48
N HIS A 90 -0.08 3.70 11.47
CA HIS A 90 1.21 3.03 11.63
C HIS A 90 2.25 3.91 12.32
N ILE A 91 2.36 5.18 11.92
CA ILE A 91 3.23 6.19 12.53
C ILE A 91 2.77 6.49 13.96
N GLY A 92 1.46 6.71 14.17
CA GLY A 92 0.88 6.97 15.49
C GLY A 92 1.18 5.86 16.49
N ARG A 93 1.04 4.59 16.07
CA ARG A 93 1.49 3.43 16.85
C ARG A 93 2.98 3.54 17.19
N GLY A 94 3.82 3.87 16.21
CA GLY A 94 5.26 3.97 16.39
C GLY A 94 5.67 5.05 17.39
N LEU A 95 4.96 6.18 17.42
CA LEU A 95 5.14 7.23 18.42
C LEU A 95 4.66 6.78 19.81
N TYR A 96 3.45 6.22 19.91
CA TYR A 96 2.85 5.83 21.19
C TYR A 96 3.64 4.73 21.92
N TYR A 97 4.13 3.72 21.19
CA TYR A 97 4.89 2.60 21.77
C TYR A 97 6.41 2.78 21.72
N GLY A 98 6.91 3.96 21.35
CA GLY A 98 8.36 4.23 21.29
C GLY A 98 9.11 3.42 20.23
N SER A 99 8.45 2.94 19.17
CA SER A 99 9.07 2.12 18.12
C SER A 99 10.11 2.91 17.31
N TYR A 100 10.07 4.24 17.33
CA TYR A 100 11.09 5.11 16.72
C TYR A 100 12.50 4.93 17.32
N MET A 101 12.62 4.27 18.48
CA MET A 101 13.91 3.92 19.07
C MET A 101 14.70 2.95 18.19
N ASN A 102 14.04 2.16 17.33
CA ASN A 102 14.69 1.44 16.25
C ASN A 102 14.95 2.40 15.07
N LYS A 103 16.05 3.15 15.17
CA LYS A 103 16.36 4.31 14.32
C LYS A 103 16.42 3.98 12.82
N GLU A 104 17.04 2.86 12.45
CA GLU A 104 17.16 2.49 11.03
C GLU A 104 15.79 2.19 10.42
N THR A 105 14.97 1.39 11.11
CA THR A 105 13.59 1.09 10.67
C THR A 105 12.73 2.36 10.64
N TRP A 106 12.88 3.25 11.62
CA TRP A 106 12.15 4.51 11.66
C TRP A 106 12.54 5.46 10.52
N ASN A 107 13.84 5.64 10.28
CA ASN A 107 14.33 6.51 9.22
C ASN A 107 13.90 6.03 7.83
N ILE A 108 13.95 4.71 7.57
CA ILE A 108 13.39 4.13 6.33
C ILE A 108 11.88 4.41 6.26
N GLY A 109 11.16 4.29 7.38
CA GLY A 109 9.73 4.63 7.45
C GLY A 109 9.43 6.10 7.11
N VAL A 110 10.28 7.04 7.53
CA VAL A 110 10.17 8.46 7.16
C VAL A 110 10.42 8.64 5.66
N VAL A 111 11.41 7.96 5.08
CA VAL A 111 11.66 7.99 3.63
C VAL A 111 10.48 7.39 2.86
N LEU A 112 9.86 6.31 3.35
CA LEU A 112 8.68 5.69 2.70
C LEU A 112 7.43 6.57 2.74
N LEU A 113 7.34 7.51 3.69
CA LEU A 113 6.24 8.47 3.77
C LEU A 113 6.36 9.60 2.75
N ILE A 114 7.59 9.97 2.37
CA ILE A 114 7.93 11.09 1.50
C ILE A 114 7.93 10.65 0.03
#